data_AF-A0A2Y9JG74-F1
#
_entry.id   AF-A0A2Y9JG74-F1
#
_cell.length_a   1.000
_cell.length_b   1.000
_cell.length_c   1.000
_cell.angle_alpha   90.00
_cell.angle_beta   90.00
_cell.angle_gamma   90.00
#
_symmetry.space_group_name_H-M   'P 1'
#
loop_
_entity.id
_entity.type
_entity.pdbx_description
1 polymer ?
#
loop_
_entity_poly.entity_id
_entity_poly.type
_entity_poly.pdbx_seq_one_letter_code
_entity_poly.pdbx_strand_id
1 'polypeptide(L)'
;WMTLDNDVPLPPGGGFDAVICLGNSFAHLPDCKGDQSEHRLALKNITSMVRSGGLLVIDHRNYDHILSTGCAPPGKNIYYKSDLTKDITTSVLTVNNKAHIVALDYMVQVPGAGQDGSPGLSKFRLTVVLQATPDMASRLMRREMVVGEHQGWLGGLHISGASLPGWTERSGKRLTSMHD
;
A
#
# COMPACT_ATOMS: atom_id res chain seq x y z
N TRP A 1 0.49 -3.09 -15.01
CA TRP A 1 1.66 -3.56 -14.23
C TRP A 1 2.57 -4.43 -15.10
N MET A 2 2.05 -5.54 -15.65
CA MET A 2 2.86 -6.54 -16.36
C MET A 2 3.41 -6.09 -17.72
N THR A 3 2.80 -5.09 -18.34
CA THR A 3 3.09 -4.61 -19.71
C THR A 3 3.46 -3.12 -19.72
N LEU A 4 3.75 -2.56 -18.55
CA LEU A 4 3.85 -1.11 -18.35
C LEU A 4 4.99 -0.47 -19.16
N ASP A 5 6.06 -1.24 -19.39
CA ASP A 5 7.20 -0.92 -20.25
C ASP A 5 6.86 -0.85 -21.75
N ASN A 6 5.78 -1.49 -22.18
CA ASN A 6 5.30 -1.46 -23.55
C ASN A 6 4.13 -0.48 -23.75
N ASP A 7 3.30 -0.31 -22.72
CA ASP A 7 2.07 0.48 -22.81
C ASP A 7 2.28 1.98 -22.56
N VAL A 8 3.28 2.34 -21.75
CA VAL A 8 3.53 3.73 -21.36
C VAL A 8 4.82 4.23 -22.02
N PRO A 9 4.73 5.16 -22.99
CA PRO A 9 5.92 5.71 -23.62
C PRO A 9 6.72 6.52 -22.61
N LEU A 10 8.04 6.31 -22.59
CA LEU A 10 8.92 7.06 -21.71
C LEU A 10 9.13 8.49 -22.24
N PRO A 11 9.17 9.50 -21.35
CA PRO A 11 9.48 10.87 -21.75
C PRO A 11 10.94 11.01 -22.22
N PRO A 12 11.25 12.06 -23.03
CA PRO A 12 12.62 12.40 -23.38
C PRO A 12 13.43 12.67 -22.11
N GLY A 13 14.38 11.78 -21.79
CA GLY A 13 15.07 11.79 -20.50
C GLY A 13 15.12 10.44 -19.78
N GLY A 14 14.44 9.42 -20.32
CA GLY A 14 14.61 8.03 -19.88
C GLY A 14 13.82 7.64 -18.62
N GLY A 15 12.74 8.37 -18.31
CA GLY A 15 11.81 8.03 -17.22
C GLY A 15 11.11 9.25 -16.61
N PHE A 16 10.12 9.00 -15.75
CA PHE A 16 9.39 9.99 -14.98
C PHE A 16 10.17 10.42 -13.73
N ASP A 17 10.03 11.69 -13.33
CA ASP A 17 10.58 12.22 -12.08
C ASP A 17 10.06 11.50 -10.84
N ALA A 18 8.79 11.11 -10.87
CA ALA A 18 8.15 10.35 -9.82
C ALA A 18 7.14 9.35 -10.39
N VAL A 19 7.06 8.18 -9.77
CA VAL A 19 6.01 7.20 -9.99
C VAL A 19 5.35 6.93 -8.64
N ILE A 20 4.03 6.85 -8.62
CA ILE A 20 3.26 6.65 -7.39
C ILE A 20 2.33 5.44 -7.52
N CYS A 21 2.28 4.65 -6.46
CA CYS A 21 1.56 3.40 -6.39
C CYS A 21 0.94 3.27 -4.99
N LEU A 22 -0.09 4.08 -4.74
CA LEU A 22 -0.67 4.27 -3.42
C LEU A 22 -2.03 3.57 -3.27
N GLY A 23 -2.57 3.56 -2.05
CA GLY A 23 -3.90 3.04 -1.76
C GLY A 23 -3.96 1.51 -1.75
N ASN A 24 -2.84 0.84 -1.46
CA ASN A 24 -2.72 -0.61 -1.44
C ASN A 24 -3.04 -1.26 -2.81
N SER A 25 -2.83 -0.52 -3.90
CA SER A 25 -3.19 -0.96 -5.25
C SER A 25 -2.38 -2.18 -5.70
N PHE A 26 -1.11 -2.29 -5.29
CA PHE A 26 -0.23 -3.37 -5.73
C PHE A 26 -0.63 -4.75 -5.20
N ALA A 27 -1.24 -4.79 -4.01
CA ALA A 27 -1.70 -6.02 -3.39
C ALA A 27 -2.83 -6.72 -4.18
N HIS A 28 -3.43 -6.06 -5.16
CA HIS A 28 -4.44 -6.65 -6.04
C HIS A 28 -3.83 -7.44 -7.21
N LEU A 29 -2.52 -7.38 -7.43
CA LEU A 29 -1.87 -8.18 -8.48
C LEU A 29 -1.86 -9.66 -8.07
N PRO A 30 -2.50 -10.56 -8.83
CA PRO A 30 -2.47 -11.99 -8.50
C PRO A 30 -1.06 -12.57 -8.64
N ASP A 31 -0.82 -13.67 -7.92
CA ASP A 31 0.34 -14.54 -8.12
C ASP A 31 -0.18 -15.92 -8.56
N CYS A 32 -0.49 -16.03 -9.84
CA CYS A 32 -1.08 -17.24 -10.43
C CYS A 32 -0.12 -18.44 -10.36
N LYS A 33 1.19 -18.17 -10.32
CA LYS A 33 2.25 -19.19 -10.28
C LYS A 33 2.62 -19.61 -8.85
N GLY A 34 2.26 -18.80 -7.85
CA GLY A 34 2.59 -19.03 -6.44
C GLY A 34 4.06 -18.82 -6.07
N ASP A 35 4.86 -18.32 -7.03
CA ASP A 35 6.30 -18.12 -6.89
C ASP A 35 6.68 -16.63 -6.85
N GLN A 36 5.70 -15.73 -6.87
CA GLN A 36 5.83 -14.27 -6.90
C GLN A 36 6.58 -13.72 -8.12
N SER A 37 6.75 -14.50 -9.20
CA SER A 37 7.44 -14.02 -10.41
C SER A 37 6.69 -12.87 -11.07
N GLU A 38 5.36 -12.87 -11.02
CA GLU A 38 4.53 -11.80 -11.55
C GLU A 38 4.70 -10.50 -10.75
N HIS A 39 4.77 -10.59 -9.42
CA HIS A 39 5.08 -9.44 -8.55
C HIS A 39 6.47 -8.89 -8.81
N ARG A 40 7.48 -9.76 -8.99
CA ARG A 40 8.84 -9.34 -9.33
C ARG A 40 8.89 -8.60 -10.67
N LEU A 41 8.20 -9.12 -11.68
CA LEU A 41 8.14 -8.51 -13.00
C LEU A 41 7.40 -7.17 -12.95
N ALA A 42 6.26 -7.10 -12.25
CA ALA A 42 5.53 -5.87 -12.07
C ALA A 42 6.36 -4.79 -11.36
N LEU A 43 7.05 -5.12 -10.25
CA LEU A 43 7.95 -4.17 -9.58
C LEU A 43 9.06 -3.71 -10.52
N LYS A 44 9.69 -4.64 -11.26
CA LYS A 44 10.71 -4.29 -12.26
C LYS A 44 10.17 -3.27 -13.26
N ASN A 45 8.98 -3.50 -13.82
CA ASN A 45 8.36 -2.63 -14.81
C ASN A 45 7.97 -1.26 -14.24
N ILE A 46 7.49 -1.20 -12.99
CA ILE A 46 7.24 0.08 -12.31
C ILE A 46 8.56 0.83 -12.10
N THR A 47 9.58 0.14 -11.61
CA THR A 47 10.88 0.77 -11.33
C THR A 47 11.58 1.25 -12.59
N SER A 48 11.35 0.62 -13.75
CA SER A 48 11.92 1.07 -15.02
C SER A 48 11.28 2.34 -15.57
N MET A 49 10.11 2.73 -15.03
CA MET A 49 9.50 4.02 -15.38
C MET A 49 10.14 5.19 -14.66
N VAL A 50 10.84 4.97 -13.56
CA VAL A 50 11.46 6.04 -12.78
C VAL A 50 12.81 6.38 -13.40
N ARG A 51 13.05 7.65 -13.74
CA ARG A 51 14.36 8.07 -14.23
C ARG A 51 15.43 7.91 -13.15
N SER A 52 16.70 7.92 -13.56
CA SER A 52 17.80 8.02 -12.59
C SER A 52 17.65 9.24 -11.68
N GLY A 53 17.71 9.02 -10.36
CA GLY A 53 17.47 10.04 -9.34
C GLY A 53 16.00 10.46 -9.14
N GLY A 54 15.05 9.78 -9.78
CA GLY A 54 13.61 9.97 -9.54
C GLY A 54 13.10 9.19 -8.32
N LEU A 55 11.82 9.37 -8.00
CA LEU A 55 11.18 8.77 -6.81
C LEU A 55 10.17 7.69 -7.20
N LEU A 56 10.22 6.53 -6.55
CA LEU A 56 9.04 5.64 -6.46
C LEU A 56 8.46 5.74 -5.06
N VAL A 57 7.15 6.01 -4.99
CA VAL A 57 6.39 5.90 -3.75
C VAL A 57 5.36 4.79 -3.91
N ILE A 58 5.48 3.74 -3.11
CA ILE A 58 4.57 2.59 -3.11
C ILE A 58 4.15 2.26 -1.69
N ASP A 59 2.88 1.90 -1.50
CA ASP A 59 2.32 1.52 -0.21
C ASP A 59 1.66 0.13 -0.25
N HIS A 60 1.38 -0.38 0.94
CA HIS A 60 0.47 -1.51 1.15
C HIS A 60 -0.18 -1.40 2.53
N ARG A 61 -1.27 -2.14 2.74
CA ARG A 61 -1.84 -2.28 4.09
C ARG A 61 -0.89 -3.06 4.99
N ASN A 62 -0.96 -2.80 6.30
CA ASN A 62 -0.27 -3.61 7.29
C ASN A 62 -0.95 -5.00 7.40
N TYR A 63 -0.55 -5.91 6.52
CA TYR A 63 -1.09 -7.27 6.48
C TYR A 63 -0.65 -8.09 7.68
N ASP A 64 0.50 -7.81 8.29
CA ASP A 64 0.92 -8.53 9.51
C ASP A 64 -0.09 -8.30 10.65
N HIS A 65 -0.60 -7.08 10.80
CA HIS A 65 -1.69 -6.79 11.73
C HIS A 65 -3.01 -7.47 11.34
N ILE A 66 -3.38 -7.42 10.06
CA ILE A 66 -4.63 -8.04 9.58
C ILE A 66 -4.59 -9.57 9.76
N LEU A 67 -3.44 -10.20 9.50
CA LEU A 67 -3.25 -11.63 9.64
C LEU A 67 -3.21 -12.08 11.09
N SER A 68 -2.61 -11.28 11.97
CA SER A 68 -2.57 -11.61 13.41
C SER A 68 -3.91 -11.41 14.12
N THR A 69 -4.71 -10.42 13.69
CA THR A 69 -6.00 -10.12 14.33
C THR A 69 -7.20 -10.74 13.60
N GLY A 70 -7.05 -11.12 12.34
CA GLY A 70 -8.15 -11.53 11.46
C GLY A 70 -9.04 -10.37 11.01
N CYS A 71 -8.72 -9.11 11.36
CA CYS A 71 -9.58 -7.95 11.12
C CYS A 71 -8.82 -6.80 10.46
N ALA A 72 -9.38 -6.25 9.39
CA ALA A 72 -8.98 -4.93 8.90
C ALA A 72 -9.55 -3.84 9.81
N PRO A 73 -8.72 -2.93 10.34
CA PRO A 73 -9.21 -1.91 11.26
C PRO A 73 -10.18 -0.95 10.55
N PRO A 74 -11.41 -0.76 11.07
CA PRO A 74 -12.41 0.11 10.46
C PRO A 74 -11.98 1.58 10.55
N GLY A 75 -12.36 2.39 9.56
CA GLY A 75 -12.13 3.84 9.57
C GLY A 75 -10.67 4.30 9.48
N LYS A 76 -9.69 3.38 9.37
CA LYS A 76 -8.25 3.72 9.31
C LYS A 76 -7.71 3.95 7.89
N ASN A 77 -8.58 4.26 6.93
CA ASN A 77 -8.12 4.57 5.59
C ASN A 77 -7.57 6.01 5.56
N ILE A 78 -6.26 6.16 5.36
CA ILE A 78 -5.59 7.47 5.28
C ILE A 78 -5.78 8.15 3.92
N TYR A 79 -6.20 7.41 2.90
CA TYR A 79 -6.40 7.92 1.54
C TYR A 79 -7.84 8.39 1.30
N TYR A 80 -8.80 7.66 1.86
CA TYR A 80 -10.22 7.93 1.69
C TYR A 80 -10.90 8.01 3.04
N LYS A 81 -11.17 9.24 3.51
CA LYS A 81 -12.02 9.46 4.67
C LYS A 81 -13.48 9.45 4.20
N SER A 82 -14.16 8.32 4.43
CA SER A 82 -15.57 8.15 4.09
C SER A 82 -16.38 7.87 5.33
N ASP A 83 -17.35 8.74 5.62
CA ASP A 83 -18.35 8.50 6.67
C ASP A 83 -19.45 7.51 6.21
N LEU A 84 -19.39 7.11 4.93
CA LEU A 84 -20.33 6.19 4.31
C LEU A 84 -19.96 4.72 4.52
N THR A 85 -18.68 4.40 4.76
CA THR A 85 -18.28 3.03 5.06
C THR A 85 -18.75 2.64 6.45
N LYS A 86 -19.70 1.72 6.53
CA LYS A 86 -20.28 1.26 7.80
C LYS A 86 -19.51 0.10 8.41
N ASP A 87 -19.13 -0.85 7.56
CA ASP A 87 -18.48 -2.07 8.02
C ASP A 87 -17.53 -2.62 6.97
N ILE A 88 -16.52 -3.35 7.44
CA ILE A 88 -15.57 -4.10 6.64
C ILE A 88 -15.41 -5.48 7.25
N THR A 89 -16.05 -6.48 6.64
CA THR A 89 -15.82 -7.88 7.04
C THR A 89 -14.53 -8.38 6.38
N THR A 90 -13.65 -9.02 7.16
CA THR A 90 -12.37 -9.54 6.71
C THR A 90 -12.41 -11.06 6.67
N SER A 91 -12.00 -11.66 5.56
CA SER A 91 -11.83 -13.11 5.41
C SER A 91 -10.39 -13.41 5.00
N VAL A 92 -9.72 -14.33 5.69
CA VAL A 92 -8.36 -14.76 5.37
C VAL A 92 -8.40 -16.20 4.86
N LEU A 93 -7.87 -16.43 3.65
CA LEU A 93 -7.70 -17.76 3.09
C LEU A 93 -6.28 -18.25 3.33
N THR A 94 -6.17 -19.36 4.05
CA THR A 94 -4.91 -20.05 4.35
C THR A 94 -4.88 -21.37 3.61
N VAL A 95 -3.77 -21.64 2.90
CA VAL A 95 -3.51 -22.91 2.21
C VAL A 95 -2.20 -23.46 2.74
N ASN A 96 -2.18 -24.72 3.18
CA ASN A 96 -0.99 -25.37 3.74
C ASN A 96 -0.31 -24.54 4.86
N ASN A 97 -1.13 -23.97 5.76
CA ASN A 97 -0.67 -23.13 6.87
C ASN A 97 0.05 -21.82 6.45
N LYS A 98 -0.12 -21.39 5.19
CA LYS A 98 0.36 -20.12 4.66
C LYS A 98 -0.83 -19.27 4.25
N ALA A 99 -0.88 -18.01 4.67
CA ALA A 99 -1.91 -17.10 4.22
C ALA A 99 -1.66 -16.73 2.74
N HIS A 100 -2.70 -16.84 1.91
CA HIS A 100 -2.62 -16.57 0.47
C HIS A 100 -3.43 -15.35 0.05
N ILE A 101 -4.64 -15.21 0.60
CA ILE A 101 -5.59 -14.18 0.18
C ILE A 101 -6.23 -13.55 1.40
N VAL A 102 -6.40 -12.22 1.36
CA VAL A 102 -7.34 -11.51 2.23
C VAL A 102 -8.47 -10.98 1.37
N ALA A 103 -9.71 -11.24 1.76
CA ALA A 103 -10.90 -10.65 1.14
C ALA A 103 -11.52 -9.66 2.12
N LEU A 104 -11.86 -8.47 1.61
CA LEU A 104 -12.50 -7.39 2.34
C LEU A 104 -13.88 -7.15 1.72
N ASP A 105 -14.92 -7.46 2.48
CA ASP A 105 -16.30 -7.14 2.12
C ASP A 105 -16.67 -5.79 2.72
N TYR A 106 -16.84 -4.79 1.87
CA TYR A 106 -17.23 -3.46 2.26
C TYR A 106 -18.74 -3.34 2.26
N MET A 107 -19.31 -2.81 3.35
CA MET A 107 -20.68 -2.32 3.38
C MET A 107 -20.66 -0.79 3.42
N VAL A 108 -21.19 -0.18 2.37
CA VAL A 108 -21.21 1.28 2.19
C VAL A 108 -22.66 1.76 2.17
N GLN A 109 -22.92 2.81 2.94
CA GLN A 109 -24.19 3.52 2.95
C GLN A 109 -24.31 4.41 1.72
N VAL A 110 -25.40 4.27 0.98
CA VAL A 110 -25.71 5.07 -0.20
C VAL A 110 -26.89 5.99 0.11
N PRO A 111 -26.67 7.30 0.27
CA PRO A 111 -27.75 8.25 0.53
C PRO A 111 -28.82 8.21 -0.58
N GLY A 112 -30.10 8.21 -0.20
CA GLY A 112 -31.22 8.26 -1.14
C GLY A 112 -31.51 6.96 -1.93
N ALA A 113 -30.82 5.86 -1.62
CA ALA A 113 -31.05 4.57 -2.28
C ALA A 113 -32.09 3.67 -1.58
N GLY A 114 -32.62 4.06 -0.42
CA GLY A 114 -33.70 3.35 0.26
C GLY A 114 -35.07 3.72 -0.29
N GLN A 115 -36.02 2.78 -0.23
CA GLN A 115 -37.38 2.95 -0.78
C GLN A 115 -38.17 4.09 -0.09
N ASP A 116 -37.81 4.45 1.14
CA ASP A 116 -38.53 5.44 1.96
C ASP A 116 -37.71 6.72 2.22
N GLY A 117 -36.70 7.00 1.39
CA GLY A 117 -35.75 8.10 1.63
C GLY A 117 -34.69 7.80 2.72
N SER A 118 -34.73 6.59 3.30
CA SER A 118 -33.66 6.08 4.14
C SER A 118 -32.39 5.80 3.34
N PRO A 119 -31.20 5.81 3.97
CA PRO A 119 -29.98 5.44 3.27
C PRO A 119 -29.97 3.94 2.92
N GLY A 120 -29.68 3.61 1.66
CA GLY A 120 -29.49 2.22 1.23
C GLY A 120 -28.13 1.66 1.65
N LEU A 121 -27.95 0.34 1.56
CA LEU A 121 -26.66 -0.32 1.76
C LEU A 121 -26.22 -0.97 0.45
N SER A 122 -24.98 -0.71 0.05
CA SER A 122 -24.31 -1.37 -1.06
C SER A 122 -23.16 -2.21 -0.52
N LYS A 123 -23.04 -3.44 -1.03
CA LYS A 123 -21.98 -4.38 -0.66
C LYS A 123 -21.11 -4.67 -1.86
N PHE A 124 -19.79 -4.59 -1.69
CA PHE A 124 -18.83 -5.06 -2.68
C PHE A 124 -17.64 -5.72 -2.01
N ARG A 125 -16.98 -6.62 -2.74
CA ARG A 125 -15.83 -7.39 -2.25
C ARG A 125 -14.58 -7.01 -3.03
N LEU A 126 -13.49 -6.77 -2.30
CA LEU A 126 -12.16 -6.66 -2.86
C LEU A 126 -11.28 -7.78 -2.33
N THR A 127 -10.50 -8.37 -3.21
CA THR A 127 -9.58 -9.46 -2.88
C THR A 127 -8.16 -8.99 -3.09
N VAL A 128 -7.30 -9.24 -2.11
CA VAL A 128 -5.86 -8.95 -2.19
C VAL A 128 -5.08 -10.25 -2.05
N VAL A 129 -4.01 -10.36 -2.82
CA VAL A 129 -3.09 -11.48 -2.74
C VAL A 129 -1.96 -11.09 -1.82
N LEU A 130 -1.72 -11.91 -0.80
CA LEU A 130 -0.70 -11.65 0.19
C LEU A 130 0.66 -11.87 -0.44
N GLN A 131 1.38 -10.77 -0.57
CA GLN A 131 2.79 -10.76 -0.90
C GLN A 131 3.52 -11.22 0.36
N ALA A 132 4.58 -12.01 0.22
CA ALA A 132 5.40 -12.34 1.39
C ALA A 132 5.99 -11.01 1.91
N THR A 133 5.45 -10.50 3.02
CA THR A 133 5.75 -9.17 3.60
C THR A 133 7.25 -8.92 3.81
N PRO A 134 8.12 -9.90 4.16
CA PRO A 134 9.55 -9.67 4.27
C PRO A 134 10.25 -9.37 2.93
N ASP A 135 9.66 -9.79 1.80
CA ASP A 135 10.34 -9.82 0.51
C ASP A 135 10.14 -8.53 -0.28
N MET A 136 9.00 -7.85 -0.13
CA MET A 136 8.73 -6.61 -0.87
C MET A 136 9.61 -5.45 -0.39
N ALA A 137 9.69 -5.19 0.92
CA ALA A 137 10.56 -4.17 1.49
C ALA A 137 12.04 -4.45 1.18
N SER A 138 12.50 -5.69 1.40
CA SER A 138 13.87 -6.12 1.06
C SER A 138 14.20 -5.96 -0.43
N ARG A 139 13.20 -6.07 -1.32
CA ARG A 139 13.37 -5.88 -2.78
C ARG A 139 13.37 -4.41 -3.20
N LEU A 140 12.55 -3.57 -2.58
CA LEU A 140 12.48 -2.13 -2.86
C LEU A 140 13.71 -1.38 -2.30
N MET A 141 14.21 -1.79 -1.12
CA MET A 141 15.40 -1.18 -0.49
C MET A 141 16.69 -1.32 -1.31
N ARG A 142 16.78 -2.32 -2.22
CA ARG A 142 17.96 -2.51 -3.10
C ARG A 142 18.14 -1.41 -4.16
N ARG A 143 17.19 -0.49 -4.31
CA ARG A 143 17.25 0.60 -5.30
C ARG A 143 17.10 2.01 -4.69
N GLU A 144 17.37 2.18 -3.38
CA GLU A 144 17.17 3.47 -2.67
C GLU A 144 15.74 4.01 -2.82
N MET A 145 14.74 3.16 -2.55
CA MET A 145 13.33 3.48 -2.73
C MET A 145 12.67 3.78 -1.38
N VAL A 146 11.83 4.82 -1.33
CA VAL A 146 11.09 5.18 -0.12
C VAL A 146 9.91 4.24 0.04
N VAL A 147 10.02 3.33 1.00
CA VAL A 147 8.92 2.46 1.47
C VAL A 147 8.34 3.09 2.71
N GLY A 148 7.04 3.43 2.69
CA GLY A 148 6.34 3.91 3.87
C GLY A 148 5.73 2.74 4.63
N GLU A 149 6.23 2.44 5.83
CA GLU A 149 5.54 1.56 6.77
C GLU A 149 4.85 2.39 7.86
N HIS A 150 3.54 2.20 8.04
CA HIS A 150 2.80 2.86 9.12
C HIS A 150 2.68 1.91 10.31
N GLN A 151 3.68 1.93 11.19
CA GLN A 151 3.63 1.26 12.49
C GLN A 151 3.44 2.32 13.59
N GLY A 152 2.28 2.29 14.26
CA GLY A 152 2.07 3.08 15.48
C GLY A 152 1.02 4.19 15.36
N TRP A 153 0.19 4.26 16.39
CA TRP A 153 -0.65 5.41 16.72
C TRP A 153 0.24 6.48 17.36
N LEU A 154 -0.08 7.76 17.10
CA LEU A 154 0.77 8.96 17.25
C LEU A 154 1.63 9.22 16.01
N GLY A 155 1.40 10.39 15.41
CA GLY A 155 1.81 10.73 14.06
C GLY A 155 3.31 10.58 13.78
N GLY A 156 3.60 9.95 12.65
CA GLY A 156 4.93 9.89 12.05
C GLY A 156 4.93 8.95 10.86
N LEU A 157 5.12 9.48 9.65
CA LEU A 157 5.50 8.67 8.49
C LEU A 157 6.95 8.25 8.71
N HIS A 158 7.20 6.96 8.98
CA HIS A 158 8.56 6.45 9.05
C HIS A 158 9.07 6.22 7.63
N ILE A 159 9.86 7.17 7.12
CA ILE A 159 10.64 7.02 5.88
C ILE A 159 11.97 6.40 6.27
N SER A 160 12.13 5.10 6.08
CA SER A 160 13.46 4.48 6.10
C SER A 160 14.17 4.86 4.80
N GLY A 161 14.96 5.94 4.85
CA GLY A 161 15.93 6.27 3.80
C GLY A 161 17.19 5.43 3.98
N ALA A 162 17.72 4.87 2.89
CA ALA A 162 19.08 4.36 2.88
C ALA A 162 20.04 5.50 3.27
N SER A 163 20.91 5.23 4.24
CA SER A 163 22.00 6.12 4.62
C SER A 163 22.94 6.32 3.42
N LEU A 164 22.91 7.50 2.81
CA LEU A 164 23.92 7.94 1.85
C LEU A 164 25.28 8.06 2.57
N PRO A 165 26.40 7.60 1.98
CA PRO A 165 27.72 7.90 2.53
C PRO A 165 27.99 9.40 2.36
N GLY A 166 27.91 10.16 3.46
CA GLY A 166 28.22 11.59 3.49
C GLY A 166 27.21 12.47 4.26
N TRP A 167 26.09 11.93 4.73
CA TRP A 167 25.17 12.68 5.59
C TRP A 167 25.44 12.41 7.07
N THR A 168 25.94 13.43 7.77
CA THR A 168 26.04 13.42 9.24
C THR A 168 24.64 13.54 9.82
N GLU A 169 24.27 12.59 10.68
CA GLU A 169 23.06 12.62 11.49
C GLU A 169 23.03 13.90 12.32
N ARG A 170 22.29 14.93 11.86
CA ARG A 170 21.90 16.03 12.74
C ARG A 170 20.71 15.56 13.54
N SER A 171 20.99 15.12 14.76
CA SER A 171 20.00 14.97 15.82
C SER A 171 19.08 16.19 15.83
N GLY A 172 17.84 15.98 15.38
CA GLY A 172 16.81 17.00 15.39
C GLY A 172 16.58 17.45 16.82
N LYS A 173 16.86 18.73 17.10
CA LYS A 173 16.57 19.36 18.37
C LYS A 173 15.09 19.14 18.70
N ARG A 174 14.86 18.57 19.88
CA ARG A 174 13.55 18.49 20.54
C ARG A 174 12.97 19.90 20.63
N LEU A 175 11.98 20.22 19.80
CA LEU A 175 11.14 21.39 19.99
C LEU A 175 10.24 21.10 21.19
N THR A 176 10.75 21.39 22.39
CA THR A 176 9.90 21.58 23.56
C THR A 176 9.18 22.91 23.38
N SER A 177 7.87 22.88 23.15
CA SER A 177 7.05 24.08 23.34
C SER A 177 7.02 24.39 24.84
N MET A 178 7.76 25.42 25.24
CA MET A 178 7.51 26.19 26.45
C MET A 178 6.37 27.18 26.19
N HIS A 179 5.69 27.53 27.29
CA HIS A 179 4.37 28.10 27.51
C HIS A 179 3.96 29.37 26.75
N ASP A 180 2.64 29.57 26.59
CA ASP A 180 1.79 30.35 27.51
C ASP A 180 0.40 29.69 27.66
#